data_AF-A0A933QVB6-F1
#
_entry.id   AF-A0A933QVB6-F1
#
_cell.length_a   1.000
_cell.length_b   1.000
_cell.length_c   1.000
_cell.angle_alpha   90.00
_cell.angle_beta   90.00
_cell.angle_gamma   90.00
#
_symmetry.space_group_name_H-M   'P 1'
#
loop_
_entity.id
_entity.type
_entity.pdbx_description
1 polymer ?
#
loop_
_entity_poly.entity_id
_entity_poly.type
_entity_poly.pdbx_seq_one_letter_code
_entity_poly.pdbx_strand_id
1 'polypeptide(L)'
;MRQHLKTFSLILCFVIGIPIVCCVIPMTIPIAINQWTLWRFANNLFEYPLPPNTALVEKRIELSHPGNGNTCLYQAELILSSTSSLETIKSYYAKVEFPRVVDSPYTSKSITAWVKLDNSTATALEKRFIVELEDSGSDVTLDIRCH
;
A
#
# COMPACT_ATOMS: atom_id res chain seq x y z
N MET A 1 5.42 -53.27 17.68
CA MET A 1 4.36 -52.32 18.11
C MET A 1 4.76 -50.84 17.96
N ARG A 2 5.91 -50.37 18.46
CA ARG A 2 6.34 -48.95 18.33
C ARG A 2 6.48 -48.41 16.89
N GLN A 3 6.91 -49.22 15.93
CA GLN A 3 7.08 -48.77 14.54
C GLN A 3 5.73 -48.49 13.86
N HIS A 4 4.71 -49.32 14.07
CA HIS A 4 3.36 -49.10 13.53
C HIS A 4 2.66 -47.87 14.11
N LEU A 5 2.94 -47.53 15.38
CA LEU A 5 2.39 -46.32 15.99
C LEU A 5 2.97 -45.04 15.36
N LYS A 6 4.28 -45.05 15.02
CA LYS A 6 4.96 -43.92 14.37
C LYS A 6 4.47 -43.70 12.94
N THR A 7 4.31 -44.77 12.16
CA THR A 7 3.79 -44.68 10.79
C THR A 7 2.33 -44.24 10.78
N PHE A 8 1.49 -44.74 11.68
CA PHE A 8 0.08 -44.31 11.77
C PHE A 8 -0.06 -42.83 12.14
N SER A 9 0.77 -42.34 13.08
CA SER A 9 0.79 -40.92 13.44
C SER A 9 1.22 -40.01 12.28
N LEU A 10 2.23 -40.40 11.50
CA LEU A 10 2.69 -39.63 10.34
C LEU A 10 1.63 -39.54 9.26
N ILE A 11 0.94 -40.66 8.98
CA ILE A 11 -0.13 -40.70 7.99
C ILE A 11 -1.29 -39.80 8.42
N LEU A 12 -1.68 -39.85 9.69
CA LEU A 12 -2.75 -39.00 10.23
C LEU A 12 -2.41 -37.50 10.11
N CYS A 13 -1.17 -37.13 10.44
CA CYS A 13 -0.69 -35.75 10.27
C CYS A 13 -0.72 -35.30 8.81
N PHE A 14 -0.38 -36.18 7.86
CA PHE A 14 -0.42 -35.86 6.44
C PHE A 14 -1.86 -35.70 5.93
N VAL A 15 -2.75 -36.63 6.28
CA VAL A 15 -4.15 -36.61 5.85
C VAL A 15 -4.91 -35.39 6.35
N ILE A 16 -4.60 -34.91 7.56
CA ILE A 16 -5.24 -33.71 8.14
C ILE A 16 -4.48 -32.43 7.76
N GLY A 17 -3.15 -32.47 7.76
CA GLY A 17 -2.30 -31.30 7.53
C GLY A 17 -2.35 -30.81 6.09
N ILE A 18 -2.31 -31.71 5.10
CA ILE A 18 -2.31 -31.32 3.68
C ILE A 18 -3.57 -30.52 3.31
N PRO A 19 -4.81 -30.96 3.61
CA PRO A 19 -6.00 -30.18 3.28
C PRO A 19 -5.98 -28.78 3.89
N ILE A 20 -5.54 -28.63 5.14
CA ILE A 20 -5.44 -27.31 5.80
C ILE A 20 -4.45 -26.42 5.05
N VAL A 21 -3.27 -26.94 4.74
CA VAL A 21 -2.23 -26.23 3.98
C VAL A 21 -2.75 -25.84 2.59
N CYS A 22 -3.41 -26.76 1.89
CA CYS A 22 -4.00 -26.52 0.57
C CYS A 22 -5.15 -25.51 0.58
N CYS A 23 -5.86 -25.34 1.70
CA CYS A 23 -6.92 -24.34 1.82
C CYS A 23 -6.42 -22.97 2.28
N VAL A 24 -5.48 -22.92 3.22
CA VAL A 24 -5.01 -21.67 3.84
C VAL A 24 -3.99 -20.95 2.95
N ILE A 25 -3.01 -21.68 2.40
CA ILE A 25 -1.92 -21.06 1.62
C ILE A 25 -2.45 -20.23 0.44
N PRO A 26 -3.37 -20.74 -0.41
CA PRO A 26 -3.88 -19.98 -1.54
C PRO A 26 -4.63 -18.71 -1.14
N MET A 27 -5.13 -18.61 0.09
CA MET A 27 -5.74 -17.39 0.61
C MET A 27 -4.69 -16.41 1.11
N THR A 28 -3.69 -16.87 1.86
CA THR A 28 -2.67 -15.99 2.47
C THR A 28 -1.62 -15.42 1.51
N ILE A 29 -1.30 -16.14 0.42
CA ILE A 29 -0.30 -15.67 -0.55
C ILE A 29 -0.74 -14.37 -1.24
N PRO A 30 -1.97 -14.29 -1.81
CA PRO A 30 -2.45 -13.07 -2.42
C PRO A 30 -2.38 -11.88 -1.43
N ILE A 31 -2.77 -12.11 -0.17
CA ILE A 31 -2.67 -11.09 0.89
C ILE A 31 -1.29 -10.48 1.03
N ALA A 32 -0.29 -11.34 1.18
CA ALA A 32 1.09 -10.90 1.36
C ALA A 32 1.60 -10.14 0.14
N ILE A 33 1.20 -10.55 -1.07
CA ILE A 33 1.60 -9.90 -2.32
C ILE A 33 1.01 -8.49 -2.41
N ASN A 34 -0.28 -8.31 -2.10
CA ASN A 34 -0.93 -7.00 -2.09
C ASN A 34 -0.27 -6.05 -1.08
N GLN A 35 -0.03 -6.51 0.15
CA GLN A 35 0.59 -5.70 1.19
C GLN A 35 2.03 -5.30 0.84
N TRP A 36 2.81 -6.24 0.30
CA TRP A 36 4.15 -5.94 -0.18
C TRP A 36 4.13 -4.93 -1.34
N THR A 37 3.15 -5.07 -2.24
CA THR A 37 2.95 -4.16 -3.36
C THR A 37 2.58 -2.75 -2.90
N LEU A 38 1.67 -2.63 -1.92
CA LEU A 38 1.34 -1.36 -1.27
C LEU A 38 2.56 -0.73 -0.61
N TRP A 39 3.34 -1.52 0.13
CA TRP A 39 4.52 -1.01 0.81
C TRP A 39 5.56 -0.49 -0.20
N ARG A 40 5.85 -1.26 -1.26
CA ARG A 40 6.75 -0.84 -2.34
C ARG A 40 6.26 0.45 -3.00
N PHE A 41 4.97 0.54 -3.30
CA PHE A 41 4.35 1.72 -3.89
C PHE A 41 4.52 2.96 -3.00
N ALA A 42 4.13 2.83 -1.73
CA ALA A 42 4.22 3.90 -0.74
C ALA A 42 5.66 4.35 -0.48
N ASN A 43 6.62 3.43 -0.55
CA ASN A 43 8.03 3.75 -0.30
C ASN A 43 8.58 4.78 -1.30
N ASN A 44 8.07 4.80 -2.54
CA ASN A 44 8.44 5.83 -3.51
C ASN A 44 8.11 7.25 -3.03
N LEU A 45 6.97 7.41 -2.34
CA LEU A 45 6.60 8.68 -1.73
C LEU A 45 7.40 8.92 -0.44
N PHE A 46 7.53 7.90 0.41
CA PHE A 46 8.12 8.01 1.75
C PHE A 46 9.62 8.25 1.80
N GLU A 47 10.36 7.81 0.79
CA GLU A 47 11.80 8.05 0.64
C GLU A 47 12.10 9.28 -0.21
N TYR A 48 11.08 9.87 -0.85
CA TYR A 48 11.27 11.11 -1.58
C TYR A 48 11.66 12.23 -0.60
N PRO A 49 12.64 13.10 -0.94
CA PRO A 49 13.07 14.16 -0.05
C PRO A 49 11.91 15.05 0.37
N LEU A 50 11.94 15.50 1.62
CA LEU A 50 10.95 16.43 2.12
C LEU A 50 11.23 17.85 1.58
N PRO A 51 10.20 18.67 1.31
CA PRO A 51 10.41 20.06 0.96
C PRO A 51 11.11 20.83 2.11
N PRO A 52 11.86 21.90 1.81
CA PRO A 52 12.50 22.73 2.84
C PRO A 52 11.49 23.25 3.88
N ASN A 53 11.93 23.41 5.13
CA ASN A 53 11.10 23.88 6.24
C ASN A 53 9.84 23.03 6.45
N THR A 54 9.94 21.73 6.22
CA THR A 54 8.87 20.77 6.53
C THR A 54 9.40 19.72 7.49
N ALA A 55 8.51 19.20 8.33
CA ALA A 55 8.74 18.06 9.20
C ALA A 55 7.72 16.98 8.90
N LEU A 56 8.15 15.73 8.90
CA LEU A 56 7.25 14.59 8.81
C LEU A 56 6.47 14.45 10.12
N VAL A 57 5.14 14.39 10.02
CA VAL A 57 4.25 14.13 11.15
C VAL A 57 3.86 12.66 11.17
N GLU A 58 3.39 12.13 10.02
CA GLU A 58 2.83 10.79 9.94
C GLU A 58 2.95 10.22 8.52
N LYS A 59 3.00 8.89 8.43
CA LYS A 59 2.91 8.11 7.19
C LYS A 59 1.70 7.21 7.28
N ARG A 60 0.87 7.19 6.24
CA ARG A 60 -0.29 6.27 6.14
C ARG A 60 -0.24 5.54 4.83
N ILE A 61 -0.69 4.29 4.86
CA ILE A 61 -0.91 3.47 3.67
C ILE A 61 -2.26 2.81 3.82
N GLU A 62 -2.97 2.69 2.71
CA GLU A 62 -4.28 2.04 2.68
C GLU A 62 -4.40 1.24 1.39
N LEU A 63 -4.97 0.05 1.53
CA LEU A 63 -5.41 -0.77 0.41
C LEU A 63 -6.92 -0.93 0.53
N SER A 64 -7.66 -0.47 -0.47
CA SER A 64 -9.12 -0.57 -0.47
C SER A 64 -9.65 -1.19 -1.75
N HIS A 65 -10.88 -1.71 -1.67
CA HIS A 65 -11.60 -2.28 -2.79
C HIS A 65 -12.80 -1.40 -3.16
N PRO A 66 -12.64 -0.44 -4.08
CA PRO A 66 -13.72 0.47 -4.44
C PRO A 66 -14.78 -0.23 -5.29
N GLY A 67 -15.84 -0.72 -4.65
CA GLY A 67 -17.06 -1.19 -5.31
C GLY A 67 -16.98 -2.63 -5.87
N ASN A 68 -17.65 -2.86 -7.00
CA ASN A 68 -17.87 -4.21 -7.59
C ASN A 68 -16.89 -4.55 -8.75
N GLY A 69 -15.78 -3.82 -8.88
CA GLY A 69 -14.78 -4.05 -9.93
C GLY A 69 -13.71 -5.07 -9.54
N ASN A 70 -12.84 -5.47 -10.47
CA ASN A 70 -11.65 -6.29 -10.19
C ASN A 70 -10.41 -5.42 -9.95
N THR A 71 -10.56 -4.35 -9.19
CA THR A 71 -9.53 -3.34 -8.95
C THR A 71 -9.29 -3.16 -7.45
N CYS A 72 -8.03 -3.03 -7.05
CA CYS A 72 -7.66 -2.50 -5.74
C CYS A 72 -7.14 -1.07 -5.90
N LEU A 73 -7.46 -0.23 -4.92
CA LEU A 73 -6.95 1.13 -4.79
C LEU A 73 -5.81 1.14 -3.78
N TYR A 74 -4.63 1.55 -4.24
CA TYR A 74 -3.45 1.68 -3.42
C TYR A 74 -3.24 3.15 -3.10
N GLN A 75 -3.23 3.48 -1.81
CA GLN A 75 -3.08 4.85 -1.35
C GLN A 75 -1.93 4.95 -0.37
N ALA A 76 -1.12 5.99 -0.54
CA ALA A 76 -0.06 6.37 0.39
C ALA A 76 -0.17 7.85 0.72
N GLU A 77 -0.13 8.19 2.01
CA GLU A 77 -0.18 9.57 2.48
C GLU A 77 1.06 9.92 3.32
N LEU A 78 1.63 11.09 3.06
CA LEU A 78 2.56 11.78 3.93
C LEU A 78 1.86 12.97 4.57
N ILE A 79 1.81 13.00 5.89
CA ILE A 79 1.32 14.15 6.65
C ILE A 79 2.54 14.96 7.07
N LEU A 80 2.61 16.19 6.59
CA LEU A 80 3.72 17.10 6.77
C LEU A 80 3.27 18.32 7.58
N SER A 81 4.16 18.79 8.43
CA SER A 81 4.03 20.07 9.11
C SER A 81 4.96 21.08 8.44
N SER A 82 4.49 22.27 8.12
CA SER A 82 5.32 23.30 7.50
C SER A 82 4.82 24.71 7.74
N THR A 83 5.75 25.66 7.68
CA THR A 83 5.49 27.10 7.62
C THR A 83 5.28 27.60 6.18
N SER A 84 5.55 26.75 5.17
CA SER A 84 5.39 27.08 3.75
C SER A 84 3.93 27.23 3.34
N SER A 85 3.68 27.89 2.19
CA SER A 85 2.33 27.96 1.61
C SER A 85 1.96 26.65 0.91
N LEU A 86 0.66 26.42 0.71
CA LEU A 86 0.15 25.24 -0.01
C LEU A 86 0.71 25.18 -1.43
N GLU A 87 0.81 26.32 -2.11
CA GLU A 87 1.31 26.46 -3.47
C GLU A 87 2.78 26.06 -3.57
N THR A 88 3.58 26.39 -2.54
CA THR A 88 4.98 25.95 -2.46
C THR A 88 5.08 24.43 -2.38
N ILE A 89 4.30 23.80 -1.48
CA ILE A 89 4.32 22.34 -1.33
C ILE A 89 3.79 21.65 -2.60
N LYS A 90 2.70 22.16 -3.18
CA LYS A 90 2.18 21.67 -4.47
C LYS A 90 3.22 21.74 -5.58
N SER A 91 3.90 22.88 -5.71
CA SER A 91 4.91 23.09 -6.75
C SER A 91 6.15 22.19 -6.58
N TYR A 92 6.45 21.79 -5.34
CA TYR A 92 7.53 20.86 -5.05
C TYR A 92 7.21 19.46 -5.60
N TYR A 93 6.04 18.92 -5.27
CA TYR A 93 5.62 17.58 -5.70
C TYR A 93 5.12 17.50 -7.15
N ALA A 94 4.66 18.62 -7.74
CA ALA A 94 4.18 18.67 -9.12
C ALA A 94 5.27 18.35 -10.17
N LYS A 95 6.54 18.39 -9.80
CA LYS A 95 7.69 18.11 -10.68
C LYS A 95 8.12 16.64 -10.65
N VAL A 96 7.44 15.82 -9.85
CA VAL A 96 7.85 14.45 -9.56
C VAL A 96 6.83 13.50 -10.16
N GLU A 97 7.35 12.57 -10.92
CA GLU A 97 6.60 11.45 -11.45
C GLU A 97 6.96 10.21 -10.62
N PHE A 98 5.95 9.63 -9.98
CA PHE A 98 6.10 8.40 -9.20
C PHE A 98 5.74 7.20 -10.06
N PRO A 99 6.42 6.05 -9.87
CA PRO A 99 6.07 4.84 -10.59
C PRO A 99 4.67 4.35 -10.19
N ARG A 100 3.98 3.74 -11.16
CA ARG A 100 2.69 3.09 -10.92
C ARG A 100 2.82 1.82 -10.10
N VAL A 101 1.70 1.36 -9.55
CA VAL A 101 1.62 0.06 -8.88
C VAL A 101 1.85 -1.07 -9.88
N VAL A 102 1.16 -1.00 -11.02
CA VAL A 102 1.24 -1.96 -12.12
C VAL A 102 1.66 -1.22 -13.39
N ASP A 103 2.71 -1.72 -14.05
CA ASP A 103 3.11 -1.24 -15.36
C ASP A 103 2.10 -1.73 -16.39
N SER A 104 1.27 -0.83 -16.92
CA SER A 104 0.35 -1.13 -18.01
C SER A 104 0.84 -0.47 -19.30
N PRO A 105 0.83 -1.20 -20.44
CA PRO A 105 1.18 -0.60 -21.73
C PRO A 105 0.11 0.38 -22.23
N TYR A 106 -1.06 0.44 -21.59
CA TYR A 106 -2.21 1.25 -22.02
C TYR A 106 -2.40 2.53 -21.20
N THR A 107 -1.65 2.72 -20.11
CA THR A 107 -1.75 3.90 -19.24
C THR A 107 -0.43 4.66 -19.20
N SER A 108 -0.46 5.90 -18.71
CA SER A 108 0.76 6.63 -18.34
C SER A 108 1.66 5.75 -17.48
N LYS A 109 2.98 5.81 -17.67
CA LYS A 109 3.95 5.04 -16.86
C LYS A 109 4.11 5.57 -15.44
N SER A 110 3.60 6.76 -15.17
CA SER A 110 3.76 7.47 -13.91
C SER A 110 2.46 8.12 -13.44
N ILE A 111 2.45 8.47 -12.16
CA ILE A 111 1.39 9.21 -11.49
C ILE A 111 1.98 10.38 -10.72
N THR A 112 1.16 11.40 -10.46
CA THR A 112 1.56 12.60 -9.70
C THR A 112 0.93 12.58 -8.32
N ALA A 113 1.67 13.10 -7.33
CA ALA A 113 1.14 13.26 -5.99
C ALA A 113 0.17 14.47 -5.90
N TRP A 114 -0.87 14.31 -5.10
CA TRP A 114 -1.83 15.36 -4.77
C TRP A 114 -1.47 15.98 -3.43
N VAL A 115 -1.66 17.28 -3.27
CA VAL A 115 -1.38 17.97 -2.01
C VAL A 115 -2.61 18.74 -1.54
N LYS A 116 -3.07 18.45 -0.33
CA LYS A 116 -4.21 19.11 0.33
C LYS A 116 -3.81 19.67 1.70
N LEU A 117 -4.50 20.71 2.15
CA LEU A 117 -4.33 21.27 3.49
C LEU A 117 -5.17 20.46 4.47
N ASP A 118 -4.59 20.08 5.60
CA ASP A 118 -5.32 19.48 6.71
C ASP A 118 -5.91 20.58 7.60
N ASN A 119 -7.22 20.81 7.45
CA ASN A 119 -7.94 21.83 8.21
C ASN A 119 -8.24 21.41 9.66
N SER A 120 -7.98 20.15 10.04
CA SER A 120 -8.37 19.63 11.36
C SER A 120 -7.46 20.12 12.49
N THR A 121 -6.23 20.53 12.19
CA THR A 121 -5.18 20.72 13.21
C THR A 121 -4.27 21.92 12.96
N ALA A 122 -4.68 22.88 12.13
CA ALA A 122 -3.89 24.08 11.85
C ALA A 122 -3.84 25.03 13.06
N THR A 123 -2.66 25.16 13.68
CA THR A 123 -2.37 26.33 14.53
C THR A 123 -1.94 27.49 13.63
N ALA A 124 -2.07 28.74 14.09
CA ALA A 124 -1.81 29.92 13.27
C ALA A 124 -0.39 29.99 12.67
N LEU A 125 0.58 29.30 13.28
CA LEU A 125 1.99 29.34 12.88
C LEU A 125 2.43 28.11 12.08
N GLU A 126 1.72 26.98 12.19
CA GLU A 126 2.15 25.72 11.61
C GLU A 126 0.98 25.02 10.92
N LYS A 127 1.11 24.85 9.60
CA LYS A 127 0.09 24.24 8.75
C LYS A 127 0.44 22.79 8.52
N ARG A 128 -0.59 21.95 8.48
CA ARG A 128 -0.46 20.54 8.13
C ARG A 128 -0.93 20.31 6.70
N PHE A 129 -0.16 19.51 5.98
CA PHE A 129 -0.40 19.17 4.59
C PHE A 129 -0.45 17.65 4.47
N ILE A 130 -1.37 17.16 3.64
CA ILE A 130 -1.43 15.75 3.27
C ILE A 130 -0.98 15.67 1.82
N VAL A 131 0.11 14.95 1.60
CA VAL A 131 0.60 14.59 0.27
C VAL A 131 0.16 13.16 0.00
N GLU A 132 -0.60 12.95 -1.06
CA GLU A 132 -1.31 11.71 -1.34
C GLU A 132 -0.89 11.17 -2.70
N LEU A 133 -0.60 9.88 -2.73
CA LEU A 133 -0.34 9.12 -3.93
C LEU A 133 -1.39 8.02 -4.04
N GLU A 134 -2.11 7.99 -5.16
CA GLU A 134 -3.21 7.05 -5.41
C GLU A 134 -3.00 6.39 -6.78
N ASP A 135 -3.16 5.07 -6.85
CA ASP A 135 -3.24 4.34 -8.11
C ASP A 135 -4.23 3.19 -8.05
N SER A 136 -4.81 2.87 -9.20
CA SER A 136 -5.65 1.69 -9.38
C SER A 136 -4.88 0.63 -10.16
N GLY A 137 -4.64 -0.51 -9.51
CA GLY A 137 -4.04 -1.67 -10.18
C GLY A 137 -5.12 -2.49 -10.89
N SER A 138 -5.08 -2.53 -12.23
CA SER A 138 -5.81 -3.54 -13.01
C SER A 138 -4.96 -4.80 -13.09
N ASP A 139 -5.57 -5.98 -12.88
CA ASP A 139 -4.91 -7.31 -12.77
C ASP A 139 -4.39 -7.62 -11.35
N VAL A 140 -5.31 -7.59 -10.38
CA VAL A 140 -5.17 -8.03 -8.98
C VAL A 140 -4.81 -9.51 -8.98
N THR A 141 -3.56 -9.90 -8.75
CA THR A 141 -3.01 -11.14 -9.32
C THR A 141 -3.63 -12.44 -8.78
N LEU A 142 -4.60 -12.40 -7.84
CA LEU A 142 -5.86 -13.20 -7.80
C LEU A 142 -6.71 -12.90 -6.53
N ASP A 143 -6.95 -11.63 -6.20
CA ASP A 143 -6.28 -11.23 -4.96
C ASP A 143 -7.12 -11.06 -3.67
N ILE A 144 -7.89 -12.09 -3.32
CA ILE A 144 -8.91 -12.24 -2.24
C ILE A 144 -9.59 -10.98 -1.61
N ARG A 145 -9.65 -9.91 -2.41
CA ARG A 145 -10.46 -8.68 -2.36
C ARG A 145 -9.96 -7.54 -1.48
N CYS A 146 -8.64 -7.34 -1.47
CA CYS A 146 -7.92 -6.13 -1.02
C CYS A 146 -8.09 -5.80 0.48
N HIS A 147 -7.04 -6.00 1.27
CA HIS A 147 -7.04 -5.94 2.74
C HIS A 147 -5.67 -5.53 3.30
#